data_AF-A0A941YIQ0-F1
#
_entry.id   AF-A0A941YIQ0-F1
#
_cell.length_a   1.000
_cell.length_b   1.000
_cell.length_c   1.000
_cell.angle_alpha   90.00
_cell.angle_beta   90.00
_cell.angle_gamma   90.00
#
_symmetry.space_group_name_H-M   'P 1'
#
loop_
_entity.id
_entity.type
_entity.pdbx_description
1 polymer ?
#
loop_
_entity_poly.entity_id
_entity_poly.type
_entity_poly.pdbx_seq_one_letter_code
_entity_poly.pdbx_strand_id
1 'polypeptide(L)'
;MSLSRRSMLKQAGAVATAAWGTRLEAFAGPFQVDEAHLVPADKKLSAAWLKSLTERGKSRVCRGDELRYIGMPVGGCFAGTVYLGGDGRLWNWDIFNQHHQGTVAHQAKYGKETLNEIWGANYVDPPSNFSPFHIQFSCDGVPLESGHWDDITFVGQYPVGTVTYTGHGLKIVLEAFSPFIPLDIESSSYPATVMKYTVTNLGKTKRTVKLACDCQHPGLLYSKQTLGSVDLTVSSDKQDSQSMAWDGATFGIAPHPEVRLAPSSDWGTFSVAVAEGDVAIHRAKRPTATVTTALDLAPGKSASRHFFAAWHFPHANVNGFKEPTKRWYGSRWNDSTAVVDDLVHNLKRLEETTLKWRDT
;
A
#
# COMPACT_ATOMS: atom_id res chain seq x y z
N MET A 1 45.04 -35.32 -25.14
CA MET A 1 44.14 -34.58 -26.05
C MET A 1 43.42 -33.52 -25.23
N SER A 2 43.74 -32.23 -25.40
CA SER A 2 43.04 -31.16 -24.70
C SER A 2 41.77 -30.79 -25.46
N LEU A 3 40.62 -30.91 -24.80
CA LEU A 3 39.35 -30.44 -25.34
C LEU A 3 39.33 -28.90 -25.28
N SER A 4 39.16 -28.26 -26.44
CA SER A 4 39.01 -26.81 -26.50
C SER A 4 37.77 -26.33 -25.74
N ARG A 5 37.83 -25.12 -25.15
CA ARG A 5 36.66 -24.46 -24.51
C ARG A 5 35.43 -24.40 -25.42
N ARG A 6 35.66 -24.30 -26.74
CA ARG A 6 34.61 -24.30 -27.77
C ARG A 6 33.91 -25.66 -27.91
N SER A 7 34.64 -26.75 -27.66
CA SER A 7 34.11 -28.12 -27.62
C SER A 7 33.27 -28.36 -26.36
N MET A 8 33.73 -27.86 -25.20
CA MET A 8 32.97 -27.98 -23.95
C MET A 8 31.64 -27.21 -24.01
N LEU A 9 31.62 -26.01 -24.59
CA LEU A 9 30.37 -25.24 -24.73
C LEU A 9 29.37 -25.91 -25.68
N LYS A 10 29.84 -26.52 -26.78
CA LYS A 10 28.98 -27.29 -27.67
C LYS A 10 28.41 -28.55 -27.02
N GLN A 11 29.22 -29.26 -26.23
CA GLN A 11 28.78 -30.48 -25.54
C GLN A 11 27.88 -30.17 -24.33
N ALA A 12 28.15 -29.10 -23.57
CA ALA A 12 27.30 -28.66 -22.46
C ALA A 12 25.91 -28.19 -22.96
N GLY A 13 25.86 -27.50 -24.10
CA GLY A 13 24.60 -27.10 -24.73
C GLY A 13 23.73 -28.29 -25.15
N ALA A 14 24.35 -29.34 -25.71
CA ALA A 14 23.63 -30.54 -26.17
C ALA A 14 23.05 -31.38 -25.02
N VAL A 15 23.72 -31.43 -23.86
CA VAL A 15 23.24 -32.17 -22.68
C VAL A 15 22.13 -31.41 -21.95
N ALA A 16 22.19 -30.08 -21.88
CA ALA A 16 21.14 -29.26 -21.26
C ALA A 16 19.80 -29.35 -22.01
N THR A 17 19.82 -29.48 -23.34
CA THR A 17 18.59 -29.62 -24.16
C THR A 17 17.86 -30.95 -23.99
N ALA A 18 18.52 -32.02 -23.54
CA ALA A 18 17.91 -33.35 -23.44
C ALA A 18 17.18 -33.58 -22.10
N ALA A 19 17.51 -32.82 -21.05
CA ALA A 19 16.98 -33.06 -19.70
C ALA A 19 15.71 -32.26 -19.36
N TRP A 20 15.32 -31.27 -20.18
CA TRP A 20 14.11 -30.46 -19.98
C TRP A 20 13.16 -30.58 -21.17
N GLY A 21 12.45 -31.70 -21.23
CA GLY A 21 11.40 -32.01 -22.20
C GLY A 21 10.15 -31.13 -22.13
N THR A 22 10.26 -29.87 -21.73
CA THR A 22 9.30 -28.84 -22.15
C THR A 22 9.89 -28.18 -23.40
N ARG A 23 9.32 -28.48 -24.56
CA ARG A 23 9.59 -27.70 -25.78
C ARG A 23 9.19 -26.26 -25.47
N LEU A 24 10.14 -25.41 -25.09
CA LEU A 24 9.98 -23.97 -25.22
C LEU A 24 9.97 -23.72 -26.72
N GLU A 25 8.79 -23.70 -27.32
CA GLU A 25 8.63 -23.22 -28.69
C GLU A 25 9.21 -21.80 -28.74
N ALA A 26 10.12 -21.57 -29.69
CA ALA A 26 10.69 -20.25 -29.88
C ALA A 26 9.54 -19.25 -30.14
N PHE A 27 9.39 -18.26 -29.27
CA PHE A 27 8.36 -17.23 -29.41
C PHE A 27 8.59 -16.33 -30.62
N ALA A 28 9.79 -16.37 -31.20
CA ALA A 28 10.23 -15.54 -32.29
C ALA A 28 11.28 -16.23 -33.17
N GLY A 29 11.39 -15.77 -34.42
CA GLY A 29 12.44 -16.16 -35.35
C GLY A 29 12.02 -17.21 -36.39
N PRO A 30 12.98 -17.79 -37.13
CA PRO A 30 14.42 -17.53 -37.10
C PRO A 30 14.80 -16.14 -37.64
N PHE A 31 15.82 -15.52 -37.06
CA PHE A 31 16.34 -14.20 -37.48
C PHE A 31 17.49 -14.31 -38.48
N GLN A 32 17.62 -13.32 -39.35
CA GLN A 32 18.85 -13.10 -40.12
C GLN A 32 19.66 -12.00 -39.42
N VAL A 33 20.97 -12.19 -39.29
CA VAL A 33 21.85 -11.22 -38.68
C VAL A 33 22.18 -10.14 -39.70
N ASP A 34 21.77 -8.91 -39.41
CA ASP A 34 22.22 -7.71 -40.11
C ASP A 34 23.24 -7.00 -39.20
N GLU A 35 24.49 -6.89 -39.65
CA GLU A 35 25.57 -6.26 -38.89
C GLU A 35 25.37 -4.74 -38.74
N ALA A 36 24.59 -4.10 -39.64
CA ALA A 36 24.26 -2.69 -39.55
C ALA A 36 23.05 -2.42 -38.64
N HIS A 37 22.15 -3.39 -38.46
CA HIS A 37 20.95 -3.26 -37.64
C HIS A 37 20.65 -4.53 -36.83
N LEU A 38 21.21 -4.60 -35.62
CA LEU A 38 21.15 -5.76 -34.72
C LEU A 38 19.74 -6.12 -34.22
N VAL A 39 18.77 -5.23 -34.37
CA VAL A 39 17.40 -5.40 -33.87
C VAL A 39 16.45 -5.48 -35.06
N PRO A 40 16.04 -6.68 -35.52
CA PRO A 40 15.23 -6.83 -36.72
C PRO A 40 13.92 -6.02 -36.67
N ALA A 41 13.55 -5.39 -37.79
CA ALA A 41 12.27 -4.67 -37.90
C ALA A 41 11.08 -5.63 -37.75
N ASP A 42 11.11 -6.76 -38.46
CA ASP A 42 10.20 -7.87 -38.21
C ASP A 42 10.72 -8.73 -37.05
N LYS A 43 9.99 -8.71 -35.94
CA LYS A 43 10.29 -9.52 -34.76
C LYS A 43 10.00 -11.01 -34.95
N LYS A 44 9.34 -11.40 -36.06
CA LYS A 44 8.96 -12.78 -36.38
C LYS A 44 8.31 -13.49 -35.21
N LEU A 45 7.49 -12.75 -34.45
CA LEU A 45 6.79 -13.29 -33.29
C LEU A 45 5.77 -14.30 -33.77
N SER A 46 5.74 -15.48 -33.16
CA SER A 46 4.79 -16.50 -33.55
C SER A 46 3.37 -16.01 -33.24
N ALA A 47 2.42 -16.30 -34.14
CA ALA A 47 1.02 -15.94 -33.92
C ALA A 47 0.47 -16.57 -32.63
N ALA A 48 0.93 -17.78 -32.28
CA ALA A 48 0.59 -18.46 -31.04
C ALA A 48 1.08 -17.69 -29.80
N TRP A 49 2.33 -17.18 -29.83
CA TRP A 49 2.86 -16.39 -28.73
C TRP A 49 2.13 -15.05 -28.60
N LEU A 50 1.90 -14.34 -29.70
CA LEU A 50 1.11 -13.10 -29.70
C LEU A 50 -0.30 -13.32 -29.12
N LYS A 51 -0.96 -14.43 -29.50
CA LYS A 51 -2.25 -14.80 -28.94
C LYS A 51 -2.17 -15.03 -27.42
N SER A 52 -1.14 -15.74 -26.96
CA SER A 52 -0.92 -16.02 -25.53
C SER A 52 -0.75 -14.76 -24.68
N LEU A 53 -0.24 -13.66 -25.24
CA LEU A 53 -0.13 -12.38 -24.52
C LEU A 53 -1.48 -11.77 -24.14
N THR A 54 -2.55 -12.15 -24.84
CA THR A 54 -3.92 -11.63 -24.63
C THR A 54 -4.82 -12.62 -23.88
N GLU A 55 -4.34 -13.83 -23.62
CA GLU A 55 -5.08 -14.82 -22.85
C GLU A 55 -5.13 -14.40 -21.37
N ARG A 56 -6.32 -14.46 -20.77
CA ARG A 56 -6.48 -14.10 -19.36
C ARG A 56 -5.70 -15.08 -18.49
N GLY A 57 -4.67 -14.57 -17.83
CA GLY A 57 -3.88 -15.34 -16.86
C GLY A 57 -4.65 -15.63 -15.56
N LYS A 58 -4.00 -16.36 -14.65
CA LYS A 58 -4.44 -16.51 -13.26
C LYS A 58 -3.69 -15.50 -12.40
N SER A 59 -4.38 -14.87 -11.44
CA SER A 59 -3.73 -14.00 -10.47
C SER A 59 -2.62 -14.77 -9.75
N ARG A 60 -1.43 -14.17 -9.68
CA ARG A 60 -0.32 -14.72 -8.90
C ARG A 60 -0.67 -14.59 -7.42
N VAL A 61 -0.59 -15.72 -6.70
CA VAL A 61 -0.74 -15.75 -5.25
C VAL A 61 0.66 -15.84 -4.65
N CYS A 62 1.02 -14.84 -3.86
CA CYS A 62 2.28 -14.78 -3.16
C CYS A 62 2.15 -15.33 -1.72
N ARG A 63 3.15 -16.05 -1.21
CA ARG A 63 3.17 -16.69 0.12
C ARG A 63 4.59 -16.77 0.70
N GLY A 64 4.67 -16.98 2.02
CA GLY A 64 5.93 -17.23 2.71
C GLY A 64 6.94 -16.09 2.54
N ASP A 65 8.20 -16.45 2.27
CA ASP A 65 9.31 -15.48 2.19
C ASP A 65 9.13 -14.39 1.14
N GLU A 66 8.36 -14.63 0.06
CA GLU A 66 8.19 -13.64 -1.00
C GLU A 66 7.34 -12.44 -0.55
N LEU A 67 6.54 -12.58 0.51
CA LEU A 67 5.72 -11.51 1.08
C LEU A 67 6.55 -10.29 1.52
N ARG A 68 7.80 -10.51 1.94
CA ARG A 68 8.71 -9.44 2.40
C ARG A 68 9.14 -8.48 1.29
N TYR A 69 8.98 -8.90 0.03
CA TYR A 69 9.37 -8.11 -1.15
C TYR A 69 8.18 -7.43 -1.82
N ILE A 70 6.99 -7.58 -1.25
CA ILE A 70 5.78 -7.01 -1.81
C ILE A 70 5.57 -5.62 -1.23
N GLY A 71 5.46 -4.66 -2.14
CA GLY A 71 4.95 -3.33 -1.87
C GLY A 71 4.01 -2.93 -2.98
N MET A 72 2.72 -2.82 -2.67
CA MET A 72 1.72 -2.35 -3.63
C MET A 72 1.20 -0.96 -3.21
N PRO A 73 1.27 0.06 -4.07
CA PRO A 73 0.75 1.38 -3.72
C PRO A 73 -0.78 1.32 -3.51
N VAL A 74 -1.23 1.86 -2.38
CA VAL A 74 -2.64 1.95 -1.96
C VAL A 74 -3.02 3.38 -1.55
N GLY A 75 -2.32 4.37 -2.12
CA GLY A 75 -2.61 5.81 -2.02
C GLY A 75 -3.28 6.36 -3.28
N GLY A 76 -4.08 7.41 -3.14
CA GLY A 76 -4.76 8.07 -4.26
C GLY A 76 -3.78 8.79 -5.19
N CYS A 77 -4.22 9.03 -6.42
CA CYS A 77 -3.44 9.73 -7.43
C CYS A 77 -3.02 11.12 -6.92
N PHE A 78 -1.72 11.41 -6.99
CA PHE A 78 -1.12 12.69 -6.58
C PHE A 78 -1.29 13.06 -5.10
N ALA A 79 -1.72 12.12 -4.27
CA ALA A 79 -2.00 12.37 -2.86
C ALA A 79 -0.81 12.08 -1.92
N GLY A 80 0.35 11.70 -2.46
CA GLY A 80 1.37 10.98 -1.71
C GLY A 80 1.10 9.48 -1.75
N THR A 81 2.13 8.67 -1.47
CA THR A 81 2.05 7.22 -1.64
C THR A 81 2.19 6.49 -0.31
N VAL A 82 1.40 5.45 -0.14
CA VAL A 82 1.50 4.48 0.95
C VAL A 82 1.50 3.09 0.32
N TYR A 83 2.33 2.19 0.81
CA TYR A 83 2.46 0.84 0.29
C TYR A 83 1.79 -0.18 1.22
N LEU A 84 1.05 -1.12 0.64
CA LEU A 84 0.61 -2.33 1.30
C LEU A 84 1.69 -3.40 1.16
N GLY A 85 2.14 -3.94 2.29
CA GLY A 85 3.07 -5.05 2.37
C GLY A 85 2.39 -6.39 2.02
N GLY A 86 3.18 -7.40 1.66
CA GLY A 86 2.66 -8.75 1.42
C GLY A 86 1.98 -9.38 2.65
N ASP A 87 2.35 -8.92 3.83
CA ASP A 87 1.78 -9.31 5.12
C ASP A 87 0.63 -8.40 5.58
N GLY A 88 0.26 -7.41 4.76
CA GLY A 88 -0.82 -6.46 4.96
C GLY A 88 -0.51 -5.25 5.85
N ARG A 89 0.74 -5.09 6.29
CA ARG A 89 1.17 -3.84 6.93
C ARG A 89 1.21 -2.68 5.94
N LEU A 90 0.84 -1.49 6.40
CA LEU A 90 1.10 -0.26 5.67
C LEU A 90 2.55 0.19 5.92
N TRP A 91 3.29 0.45 4.85
CA TRP A 91 4.70 0.83 4.89
C TRP A 91 5.02 1.86 3.80
N ASN A 92 6.24 2.39 3.80
CA ASN A 92 6.72 3.42 2.88
C ASN A 92 5.74 4.61 2.74
N TRP A 93 5.60 5.36 3.82
CA TRP A 93 4.73 6.53 3.91
C TRP A 93 5.37 7.77 3.28
N ASP A 94 5.24 7.93 1.97
CA ASP A 94 5.63 9.14 1.24
C ASP A 94 4.46 10.13 1.13
N ILE A 95 4.04 10.63 2.31
CA ILE A 95 2.93 11.58 2.47
C ILE A 95 3.37 12.91 3.11
N PHE A 96 4.62 12.98 3.57
CA PHE A 96 5.19 14.09 4.33
C PHE A 96 5.97 15.10 3.48
N ASN A 97 5.84 14.96 2.15
CA ASN A 97 6.44 15.83 1.14
C ASN A 97 7.95 16.02 1.34
N GLN A 98 8.66 14.95 1.76
CA GLN A 98 10.11 14.96 1.89
C GLN A 98 10.77 14.99 0.52
N HIS A 99 11.92 15.65 0.42
CA HIS A 99 12.64 15.72 -0.85
C HIS A 99 13.53 14.49 -1.04
N HIS A 100 13.08 13.58 -1.90
CA HIS A 100 13.90 12.53 -2.47
C HIS A 100 13.39 12.21 -3.87
N GLN A 101 14.14 11.40 -4.61
CA GLN A 101 13.72 10.91 -5.91
C GLN A 101 13.28 9.44 -5.74
N GLY A 102 12.51 8.89 -6.69
CA GLY A 102 12.07 7.49 -6.63
C GLY A 102 11.19 7.11 -5.43
N THR A 103 11.05 5.80 -5.18
CA THR A 103 10.04 5.25 -4.26
C THR A 103 10.45 5.25 -2.79
N VAL A 104 11.68 4.80 -2.49
CA VAL A 104 12.27 4.77 -1.16
C VAL A 104 13.64 5.43 -1.27
N ALA A 105 13.88 6.47 -0.48
CA ALA A 105 15.17 7.13 -0.42
C ALA A 105 16.20 6.16 0.20
N HIS A 106 17.18 5.74 -0.61
CA HIS A 106 18.20 4.78 -0.19
C HIS A 106 19.42 4.85 -1.11
N GLN A 107 20.60 4.52 -0.57
CA GLN A 107 21.82 4.35 -1.34
C GLN A 107 22.36 2.94 -1.21
N ALA A 108 22.73 2.33 -2.34
CA ALA A 108 23.28 0.99 -2.39
C ALA A 108 24.60 0.94 -3.15
N LYS A 109 25.48 0.00 -2.79
CA LYS A 109 26.76 -0.22 -3.51
C LYS A 109 26.58 -1.27 -4.60
N TYR A 110 27.04 -0.96 -5.80
CA TYR A 110 27.12 -1.91 -6.90
C TYR A 110 28.51 -1.85 -7.55
N GLY A 111 29.37 -2.81 -7.20
CA GLY A 111 30.79 -2.75 -7.55
C GLY A 111 31.49 -1.53 -6.94
N LYS A 112 31.99 -0.62 -7.78
CA LYS A 112 32.63 0.64 -7.36
C LYS A 112 31.65 1.82 -7.31
N GLU A 113 30.42 1.65 -7.76
CA GLU A 113 29.42 2.71 -7.85
C GLU A 113 28.55 2.78 -6.59
N THR A 114 28.06 3.99 -6.28
CA THR A 114 26.98 4.20 -5.32
C THR A 114 25.73 4.56 -6.13
N LEU A 115 24.73 3.69 -6.09
CA LEU A 115 23.43 3.94 -6.69
C LEU A 115 22.54 4.66 -5.68
N ASN A 116 21.62 5.49 -6.19
CA ASN A 116 20.50 6.03 -5.41
C ASN A 116 19.19 5.39 -5.89
N GLU A 117 18.08 5.77 -5.26
CA GLU A 117 16.71 5.45 -5.65
C GLU A 117 16.39 5.40 -7.16
N ILE A 118 16.82 6.40 -7.96
CA ILE A 118 16.50 6.49 -9.40
C ILE A 118 17.48 5.70 -10.26
N TRP A 119 18.65 5.38 -9.74
CA TRP A 119 19.68 4.59 -10.41
C TRP A 119 19.65 3.10 -10.02
N GLY A 120 18.58 2.65 -9.35
CA GLY A 120 18.34 1.23 -9.08
C GLY A 120 18.83 0.73 -7.72
N ALA A 121 19.08 1.61 -6.75
CA ALA A 121 19.43 1.19 -5.38
C ALA A 121 18.42 0.19 -4.80
N ASN A 122 17.12 0.50 -4.94
CA ASN A 122 16.03 -0.36 -4.46
C ASN A 122 15.88 -1.69 -5.23
N TYR A 123 16.59 -1.87 -6.36
CA TYR A 123 16.61 -3.13 -7.10
C TYR A 123 17.78 -4.03 -6.64
N VAL A 124 18.97 -3.45 -6.48
CA VAL A 124 20.17 -4.20 -6.05
C VAL A 124 20.15 -4.53 -4.57
N ASP A 125 19.52 -3.68 -3.76
CA ASP A 125 19.36 -3.83 -2.32
C ASP A 125 17.92 -3.46 -1.94
N PRO A 126 16.98 -4.43 -2.08
CA PRO A 126 15.56 -4.17 -1.88
C PRO A 126 15.25 -3.71 -0.45
N PRO A 127 14.50 -2.61 -0.27
CA PRO A 127 14.14 -2.13 1.05
C PRO A 127 13.22 -3.13 1.75
N SER A 128 13.36 -3.23 3.07
CA SER A 128 12.43 -3.96 3.93
C SER A 128 11.26 -3.07 4.34
N ASN A 129 10.09 -3.66 4.61
CA ASN A 129 8.92 -2.92 5.08
C ASN A 129 9.25 -2.09 6.34
N PHE A 130 9.14 -0.77 6.22
CA PHE A 130 9.35 0.18 7.32
C PHE A 130 8.21 1.22 7.38
N SER A 131 7.90 1.69 8.58
CA SER A 131 6.98 2.80 8.82
C SER A 131 7.64 3.83 9.73
N PRO A 132 7.58 5.15 9.41
CA PRO A 132 8.21 6.19 10.23
C PRO A 132 7.43 6.51 11.51
N PHE A 133 6.23 5.95 11.68
CA PHE A 133 5.41 6.04 12.89
C PHE A 133 4.68 4.72 13.14
N HIS A 134 4.22 4.52 14.38
CA HIS A 134 3.45 3.33 14.72
C HIS A 134 2.03 3.41 14.16
N ILE A 135 1.65 2.44 13.34
CA ILE A 135 0.27 2.15 12.93
C ILE A 135 0.14 0.64 12.77
N GLN A 136 -0.72 0.00 13.56
CA GLN A 136 -0.82 -1.45 13.63
C GLN A 136 -2.29 -1.88 13.70
N PHE A 137 -2.69 -2.73 12.77
CA PHE A 137 -3.99 -3.39 12.79
C PHE A 137 -3.88 -4.73 13.52
N SER A 138 -4.92 -5.09 14.28
CA SER A 138 -4.99 -6.35 15.01
C SER A 138 -6.41 -6.93 15.04
N CYS A 139 -6.47 -8.25 15.27
CA CYS A 139 -7.70 -9.00 15.46
C CYS A 139 -7.61 -9.78 16.77
N ASP A 140 -8.55 -9.55 17.70
CA ASP A 140 -8.52 -10.10 19.07
C ASP A 140 -7.18 -9.88 19.80
N GLY A 141 -6.53 -8.74 19.53
CA GLY A 141 -5.21 -8.38 20.07
C GLY A 141 -4.03 -9.06 19.37
N VAL A 142 -4.27 -9.91 18.37
CA VAL A 142 -3.22 -10.51 17.53
C VAL A 142 -2.90 -9.58 16.36
N PRO A 143 -1.64 -9.14 16.17
CA PRO A 143 -1.24 -8.33 15.03
C PRO A 143 -1.57 -8.99 13.68
N LEU A 144 -2.10 -8.22 12.72
CA LEU A 144 -2.36 -8.68 11.36
C LEU A 144 -1.09 -8.53 10.49
N GLU A 145 -0.08 -9.36 10.78
CA GLU A 145 1.21 -9.38 10.09
C GLU A 145 1.87 -10.77 10.14
N SER A 146 3.02 -10.92 9.49
CA SER A 146 3.79 -12.18 9.48
C SER A 146 4.22 -12.63 10.88
N GLY A 147 4.26 -13.94 11.12
CA GLY A 147 4.68 -14.53 12.39
C GLY A 147 3.57 -14.71 13.43
N HIS A 148 2.37 -14.18 13.17
CA HIS A 148 1.23 -14.27 14.08
C HIS A 148 0.07 -15.15 13.57
N TRP A 149 0.13 -15.61 12.31
CA TRP A 149 -0.91 -16.37 11.62
C TRP A 149 -0.33 -17.63 10.98
N ASP A 150 -1.16 -18.67 10.86
CA ASP A 150 -0.73 -19.97 10.31
C ASP A 150 -0.39 -19.88 8.82
N ASP A 151 -1.17 -19.09 8.07
CA ASP A 151 -0.95 -18.84 6.65
C ASP A 151 -1.32 -17.40 6.29
N ILE A 152 -0.48 -16.77 5.47
CA ILE A 152 -0.72 -15.45 4.89
C ILE A 152 -0.47 -15.53 3.39
N THR A 153 -1.40 -14.97 2.63
CA THR A 153 -1.31 -14.94 1.16
C THR A 153 -1.60 -13.55 0.66
N PHE A 154 -0.88 -13.12 -0.37
CA PHE A 154 -1.08 -11.84 -1.02
C PHE A 154 -1.44 -12.03 -2.50
N VAL A 155 -2.42 -11.26 -2.97
CA VAL A 155 -2.75 -11.12 -4.39
C VAL A 155 -2.77 -9.63 -4.73
N GLY A 156 -1.90 -9.21 -5.64
CA GLY A 156 -1.84 -7.84 -6.13
C GLY A 156 -2.56 -7.69 -7.46
N GLN A 157 -3.65 -6.92 -7.48
CA GLN A 157 -4.38 -6.55 -8.68
C GLN A 157 -4.70 -5.06 -8.60
N TYR A 158 -3.70 -4.23 -8.91
CA TYR A 158 -3.84 -2.77 -8.84
C TYR A 158 -5.15 -2.33 -9.51
N PRO A 159 -5.99 -1.53 -8.83
CA PRO A 159 -5.70 -0.71 -7.64
C PRO A 159 -5.93 -1.40 -6.27
N VAL A 160 -6.18 -2.71 -6.22
CA VAL A 160 -6.54 -3.43 -4.98
C VAL A 160 -5.50 -4.49 -4.63
N GLY A 161 -5.09 -4.49 -3.37
CA GLY A 161 -4.26 -5.53 -2.78
C GLY A 161 -5.10 -6.36 -1.85
N THR A 162 -5.04 -7.68 -2.02
CA THR A 162 -5.79 -8.62 -1.19
C THR A 162 -4.82 -9.44 -0.33
N VAL A 163 -4.98 -9.34 1.00
CA VAL A 163 -4.24 -10.16 1.96
C VAL A 163 -5.21 -11.10 2.65
N THR A 164 -4.92 -12.40 2.65
CA THR A 164 -5.70 -13.39 3.39
C THR A 164 -4.87 -13.94 4.53
N TYR A 165 -5.39 -13.83 5.75
CA TYR A 165 -4.85 -14.45 6.96
C TYR A 165 -5.72 -15.66 7.33
N THR A 166 -5.10 -16.78 7.65
CA THR A 166 -5.78 -17.95 8.20
C THR A 166 -5.07 -18.36 9.49
N GLY A 167 -5.85 -18.58 10.55
CA GLY A 167 -5.33 -18.97 11.86
C GLY A 167 -6.29 -18.61 12.97
N HIS A 168 -6.04 -19.06 14.20
CA HIS A 168 -6.87 -18.74 15.37
C HIS A 168 -8.36 -19.11 15.23
N GLY A 169 -8.70 -20.06 14.35
CA GLY A 169 -10.09 -20.39 14.01
C GLY A 169 -10.82 -19.32 13.20
N LEU A 170 -10.08 -18.43 12.52
CA LEU A 170 -10.58 -17.35 11.67
C LEU A 170 -9.96 -17.40 10.27
N LYS A 171 -10.69 -16.86 9.31
CA LYS A 171 -10.14 -16.38 8.04
C LYS A 171 -10.44 -14.90 7.92
N ILE A 172 -9.42 -14.10 7.66
CA ILE A 172 -9.56 -12.65 7.48
C ILE A 172 -9.07 -12.30 6.09
N VAL A 173 -9.92 -11.65 5.31
CA VAL A 173 -9.56 -11.12 3.99
C VAL A 173 -9.52 -9.60 4.09
N LEU A 174 -8.35 -9.02 3.93
CA LEU A 174 -8.13 -7.59 3.77
C LEU A 174 -8.14 -7.26 2.28
N GLU A 175 -9.05 -6.38 1.86
CA GLU A 175 -8.95 -5.65 0.59
C GLU A 175 -8.50 -4.22 0.90
N ALA A 176 -7.29 -3.84 0.49
CA ALA A 176 -6.78 -2.48 0.69
C ALA A 176 -6.57 -1.76 -0.65
N PHE A 177 -7.02 -0.51 -0.71
CA PHE A 177 -6.98 0.32 -1.90
C PHE A 177 -7.15 1.80 -1.55
N SER A 178 -6.80 2.68 -2.47
CA SER A 178 -7.44 3.99 -2.57
C SER A 178 -8.46 3.94 -3.69
N PRO A 179 -9.59 4.67 -3.61
CA PRO A 179 -10.49 4.80 -4.74
C PRO A 179 -9.73 5.14 -6.03
N PHE A 180 -10.01 4.38 -7.09
CA PHE A 180 -9.37 4.56 -8.39
C PHE A 180 -10.39 4.29 -9.49
N ILE A 181 -10.76 5.37 -10.18
CA ILE A 181 -11.79 5.37 -11.22
C ILE A 181 -11.16 6.00 -12.47
N PRO A 182 -10.90 5.21 -13.53
CA PRO A 182 -10.33 5.72 -14.76
C PRO A 182 -11.09 6.93 -15.28
N LEU A 183 -10.36 7.95 -15.73
CA LEU A 183 -10.88 9.23 -16.25
C LEU A 183 -11.61 10.12 -15.23
N ASP A 184 -11.64 9.74 -13.95
CA ASP A 184 -12.19 10.55 -12.86
C ASP A 184 -11.10 10.85 -11.84
N ILE A 185 -10.42 11.98 -12.03
CA ILE A 185 -9.34 12.41 -11.15
C ILE A 185 -9.83 12.71 -9.74
N GLU A 186 -11.05 13.23 -9.59
CA GLU A 186 -11.58 13.59 -8.28
C GLU A 186 -11.85 12.36 -7.45
N SER A 187 -12.53 11.37 -8.02
CA SER A 187 -12.73 10.11 -7.31
C SER A 187 -11.46 9.30 -7.13
N SER A 188 -10.37 9.60 -7.86
CA SER A 188 -9.10 8.85 -7.82
C SER A 188 -8.01 9.44 -6.94
N SER A 189 -8.22 10.64 -6.39
CA SER A 189 -7.18 11.44 -5.71
C SER A 189 -7.46 11.67 -4.23
N TYR A 190 -8.13 10.72 -3.57
CA TYR A 190 -8.30 10.75 -2.12
C TYR A 190 -6.95 10.53 -1.40
N PRO A 191 -6.57 11.39 -0.44
CA PRO A 191 -5.42 11.15 0.43
C PRO A 191 -5.78 10.19 1.56
N ALA A 192 -6.24 8.99 1.19
CA ALA A 192 -6.67 7.99 2.16
C ALA A 192 -6.59 6.57 1.61
N THR A 193 -6.19 5.63 2.46
CA THR A 193 -6.27 4.19 2.19
C THR A 193 -7.49 3.60 2.88
N VAL A 194 -8.32 2.89 2.11
CA VAL A 194 -9.42 2.04 2.59
C VAL A 194 -8.85 0.66 2.90
N MET A 195 -9.18 0.13 4.08
CA MET A 195 -8.81 -1.21 4.53
C MET A 195 -10.06 -1.97 4.95
N LYS A 196 -10.61 -2.77 4.04
CA LYS A 196 -11.81 -3.58 4.28
C LYS A 196 -11.42 -4.96 4.78
N TYR A 197 -11.72 -5.25 6.04
CA TYR A 197 -11.51 -6.55 6.65
C TYR A 197 -12.79 -7.36 6.66
N THR A 198 -12.83 -8.44 5.87
CA THR A 198 -13.89 -9.45 5.92
C THR A 198 -13.44 -10.60 6.81
N VAL A 199 -14.05 -10.73 7.98
CA VAL A 199 -13.73 -11.77 8.97
C VAL A 199 -14.74 -12.90 8.85
N THR A 200 -14.26 -14.14 8.77
CA THR A 200 -15.05 -15.37 8.77
C THR A 200 -14.72 -16.21 9.99
N ASN A 201 -15.74 -16.60 10.76
CA ASN A 201 -15.58 -17.52 11.88
C ASN A 201 -15.50 -18.97 11.38
N LEU A 202 -14.31 -19.58 11.43
CA LEU A 202 -14.08 -20.98 11.06
C LEU A 202 -14.29 -21.94 12.24
N GLY A 203 -14.57 -21.42 13.44
CA GLY A 203 -14.85 -22.19 14.64
C GLY A 203 -16.24 -22.82 14.65
N LYS A 204 -16.55 -23.53 15.75
CA LYS A 204 -17.81 -24.27 15.94
C LYS A 204 -18.84 -23.53 16.81
N THR A 205 -18.46 -22.42 17.43
CA THR A 205 -19.32 -21.63 18.33
C THR A 205 -19.41 -20.18 17.87
N LYS A 206 -20.47 -19.47 18.32
CA LYS A 206 -20.55 -18.02 18.13
C LYS A 206 -19.35 -17.34 18.80
N ARG A 207 -18.74 -16.38 18.12
CA ARG A 207 -17.59 -15.60 18.60
C ARG A 207 -17.82 -14.12 18.34
N THR A 208 -17.53 -13.29 19.33
CA THR A 208 -17.34 -11.85 19.15
C THR A 208 -15.87 -11.62 18.81
N VAL A 209 -15.60 -11.10 17.61
CA VAL A 209 -14.25 -10.78 17.12
C VAL A 209 -14.05 -9.28 17.20
N LYS A 210 -12.94 -8.83 17.78
CA LYS A 210 -12.56 -7.41 17.87
C LYS A 210 -11.49 -7.08 16.85
N LEU A 211 -11.73 -6.05 16.05
CA LEU A 211 -10.73 -5.46 15.17
C LEU A 211 -10.26 -4.14 15.77
N ALA A 212 -8.97 -3.88 15.75
CA ALA A 212 -8.41 -2.63 16.25
C ALA A 212 -7.32 -2.07 15.33
N CYS A 213 -7.15 -0.75 15.39
CA CYS A 213 -6.00 -0.05 14.86
C CYS A 213 -5.40 0.81 15.98
N ASP A 214 -4.15 0.51 16.34
CA ASP A 214 -3.32 1.35 17.21
C ASP A 214 -2.50 2.29 16.34
N CYS A 215 -2.48 3.58 16.64
CA CYS A 215 -1.79 4.58 15.83
C CYS A 215 -1.13 5.66 16.71
N GLN A 216 0.07 6.08 16.32
CA GLN A 216 0.76 7.24 16.84
C GLN A 216 0.52 8.45 15.92
N HIS A 217 0.45 9.65 16.50
CA HIS A 217 0.37 10.91 15.76
C HIS A 217 1.55 11.07 14.77
N PRO A 218 1.32 11.15 13.46
CA PRO A 218 2.40 11.21 12.46
C PRO A 218 2.78 12.63 12.02
N GLY A 219 2.10 13.67 12.50
CA GLY A 219 2.47 15.05 12.19
C GLY A 219 3.80 15.49 12.81
N LEU A 220 4.55 16.32 12.08
CA LEU A 220 5.85 16.87 12.46
C LEU A 220 6.96 15.84 12.71
N LEU A 221 6.90 14.65 12.10
CA LEU A 221 7.93 13.62 12.26
C LEU A 221 9.34 14.12 11.87
N TYR A 222 9.44 15.03 10.90
CA TYR A 222 10.70 15.50 10.34
C TYR A 222 11.03 16.92 10.76
N SER A 223 10.02 17.77 10.96
CA SER A 223 10.21 19.19 11.23
C SER A 223 10.20 19.58 12.71
N LYS A 224 9.70 18.73 13.63
CA LYS A 224 9.50 19.08 15.05
C LYS A 224 10.74 19.67 15.73
N GLN A 225 11.93 19.19 15.40
CA GLN A 225 13.21 19.67 15.97
C GLN A 225 13.48 21.15 15.64
N THR A 226 12.90 21.67 14.56
CA THR A 226 13.08 23.04 14.08
C THR A 226 11.96 23.99 14.50
N LEU A 227 10.84 23.48 15.06
CA LEU A 227 9.58 24.22 15.23
C LEU A 227 9.29 24.70 16.67
N GLY A 228 10.24 24.63 17.60
CA GLY A 228 10.01 25.10 18.98
C GLY A 228 8.92 24.30 19.72
N SER A 229 8.18 24.95 20.62
CA SER A 229 7.14 24.31 21.46
C SER A 229 5.82 24.12 20.69
N VAL A 230 5.54 22.90 20.25
CA VAL A 230 4.29 22.47 19.58
C VAL A 230 3.61 21.34 20.35
N ASP A 231 2.29 21.42 20.47
CA ASP A 231 1.48 20.37 21.08
C ASP A 231 0.86 19.47 20.01
N LEU A 232 1.08 18.16 20.15
CA LEU A 232 0.35 17.15 19.38
C LEU A 232 -0.95 16.86 20.09
N THR A 233 -2.06 17.00 19.37
CA THR A 233 -3.41 16.78 19.88
C THR A 233 -4.03 15.56 19.22
N VAL A 234 -4.83 14.84 20.00
CA VAL A 234 -5.65 13.74 19.49
C VAL A 234 -7.07 14.08 19.89
N SER A 235 -7.92 14.34 18.91
CA SER A 235 -9.36 14.44 19.13
C SER A 235 -10.00 13.09 18.82
N SER A 236 -10.88 12.65 19.71
CA SER A 236 -11.91 11.70 19.32
C SER A 236 -13.03 12.52 18.68
N ASP A 237 -13.21 12.38 17.38
CA ASP A 237 -14.30 13.05 16.69
C ASP A 237 -15.57 12.19 16.90
N LYS A 238 -16.13 12.23 18.11
CA LYS A 238 -17.56 11.93 18.29
C LYS A 238 -18.29 13.26 18.19
N GLN A 239 -18.49 13.76 16.97
CA GLN A 239 -19.37 14.91 16.82
C GLN A 239 -20.81 14.44 17.09
N ASP A 240 -21.43 15.14 18.04
CA ASP A 240 -22.73 14.89 18.66
C ASP A 240 -23.92 15.15 17.71
N SER A 241 -23.82 14.68 16.47
CA SER A 241 -24.89 14.76 15.49
C SER A 241 -25.29 13.36 15.05
N GLN A 242 -26.59 13.12 14.96
CA GLN A 242 -27.20 11.90 14.43
C GLN A 242 -26.93 11.67 12.93
N SER A 243 -25.78 12.10 12.39
CA SER A 243 -25.56 12.26 10.95
C SER A 243 -24.25 11.70 10.38
N MET A 244 -23.37 11.08 11.17
CA MET A 244 -22.12 10.51 10.64
C MET A 244 -22.13 8.98 10.64
N ALA A 245 -21.75 8.37 9.51
CA ALA A 245 -21.74 6.93 9.27
C ALA A 245 -20.43 6.22 9.70
N TRP A 246 -19.57 6.90 10.46
CA TRP A 246 -18.27 6.40 10.92
C TRP A 246 -17.90 6.96 12.31
N ASP A 247 -16.92 6.34 12.96
CA ASP A 247 -16.34 6.79 14.24
C ASP A 247 -14.82 6.50 14.24
N GLY A 248 -14.01 7.32 14.91
CA GLY A 248 -12.55 7.32 14.74
C GLY A 248 -11.79 8.37 15.53
N ALA A 249 -10.47 8.36 15.38
CA ALA A 249 -9.57 9.32 16.01
C ALA A 249 -8.88 10.17 14.95
N THR A 250 -8.89 11.49 15.18
CA THR A 250 -8.16 12.46 14.37
C THR A 250 -6.98 13.02 15.16
N PHE A 251 -5.82 12.97 14.52
CA PHE A 251 -4.55 13.48 14.98
C PHE A 251 -4.34 14.85 14.36
N GLY A 252 -4.29 15.89 15.19
CA GLY A 252 -4.08 17.27 14.76
C GLY A 252 -2.94 17.95 15.51
N ILE A 253 -2.33 18.94 14.87
CA ILE A 253 -1.25 19.75 15.45
C ILE A 253 -1.84 21.10 15.89
N ALA A 254 -1.69 21.44 17.17
CA ALA A 254 -2.06 22.76 17.68
C ALA A 254 -0.78 23.56 17.99
N PRO A 255 -0.52 24.68 17.28
CA PRO A 255 0.59 25.56 17.63
C PRO A 255 0.33 26.21 18.99
N HIS A 256 1.37 26.39 19.81
CA HIS A 256 1.26 27.24 21.01
C HIS A 256 0.93 28.68 20.55
N PRO A 257 0.07 29.43 21.26
CA PRO A 257 -0.42 30.75 20.83
C PRO A 257 0.66 31.76 20.43
N GLU A 258 1.88 31.60 20.95
CA GLU A 258 3.03 32.48 20.73
C GLU A 258 3.92 32.06 19.55
N VAL A 259 3.66 30.91 18.92
CA VAL A 259 4.48 30.36 17.85
C VAL A 259 3.78 30.56 16.50
N ARG A 260 4.29 31.51 15.69
CA ARG A 260 3.94 31.61 14.27
C ARG A 260 4.79 30.62 13.48
N LEU A 261 4.23 29.46 13.14
CA LEU A 261 4.91 28.49 12.28
C LEU A 261 4.58 28.76 10.81
N ALA A 262 5.61 28.92 10.00
CA ALA A 262 5.47 28.68 8.57
C ALA A 262 5.14 27.19 8.39
N PRO A 263 4.11 26.82 7.61
CA PRO A 263 3.69 25.44 7.52
C PRO A 263 4.78 24.57 6.89
N SER A 264 5.30 23.62 7.66
CA SER A 264 6.27 22.62 7.20
C SER A 264 5.61 21.57 6.29
N SER A 265 6.42 20.80 5.60
CA SER A 265 5.98 19.77 4.64
C SER A 265 5.13 18.65 5.26
N ASP A 266 5.32 18.42 6.56
CA ASP A 266 4.66 17.43 7.42
C ASP A 266 3.72 18.10 8.46
N TRP A 267 3.35 19.37 8.23
CA TRP A 267 2.30 20.06 8.97
C TRP A 267 0.93 19.70 8.39
N GLY A 268 0.03 19.19 9.23
CA GLY A 268 -1.28 18.73 8.78
C GLY A 268 -2.03 17.89 9.81
N THR A 269 -2.99 17.12 9.33
CA THR A 269 -3.81 16.20 10.13
C THR A 269 -3.76 14.79 9.57
N PHE A 270 -4.03 13.81 10.43
CA PHE A 270 -4.13 12.40 10.07
C PHE A 270 -5.30 11.77 10.80
N SER A 271 -6.09 10.92 10.16
CA SER A 271 -7.23 10.27 10.80
C SER A 271 -7.14 8.76 10.62
N VAL A 272 -7.40 8.05 11.71
CA VAL A 272 -7.73 6.62 11.66
C VAL A 272 -9.19 6.49 12.02
N ALA A 273 -9.99 5.90 11.14
CA ALA A 273 -11.42 5.78 11.32
C ALA A 273 -11.89 4.37 10.99
N VAL A 274 -13.09 4.03 11.45
CA VAL A 274 -13.80 2.82 11.05
C VAL A 274 -15.25 3.16 10.72
N ALA A 275 -15.74 2.67 9.58
CA ALA A 275 -17.14 2.72 9.24
C ALA A 275 -17.81 1.42 9.67
N GLU A 276 -19.09 1.55 10.07
CA GLU A 276 -19.98 0.47 10.48
C GLU A 276 -19.70 -0.18 11.84
N GLY A 277 -20.79 -0.54 12.53
CA GLY A 277 -20.76 -1.24 13.82
C GLY A 277 -20.62 -0.34 15.04
N ASP A 278 -20.66 -0.96 16.22
CA ASP A 278 -20.39 -0.25 17.47
C ASP A 278 -18.89 0.00 17.57
N VAL A 279 -18.52 1.27 17.50
CA VAL A 279 -17.13 1.73 17.58
C VAL A 279 -16.85 2.25 18.97
N ALA A 280 -15.67 1.91 19.47
CA ALA A 280 -15.18 2.41 20.73
C ALA A 280 -13.74 2.89 20.57
N ILE A 281 -13.51 4.15 20.94
CA ILE A 281 -12.17 4.75 21.05
C ILE A 281 -11.72 4.54 22.49
N HIS A 282 -10.75 3.64 22.70
CA HIS A 282 -10.46 3.17 24.04
C HIS A 282 -9.33 3.93 24.75
N ARG A 283 -8.42 4.60 24.03
CA ARG A 283 -7.28 5.32 24.64
C ARG A 283 -6.76 6.42 23.73
N ALA A 284 -7.05 7.68 24.07
CA ALA A 284 -6.28 8.84 23.60
C ALA A 284 -5.35 9.29 24.74
N LYS A 285 -4.22 8.61 24.93
CA LYS A 285 -3.11 9.17 25.74
C LYS A 285 -2.12 9.76 24.75
N ARG A 286 -1.83 11.06 24.86
CA ARG A 286 -0.89 11.75 23.96
C ARG A 286 0.41 10.91 23.82
N PRO A 287 0.93 10.65 22.61
CA PRO A 287 0.44 10.99 21.27
C PRO A 287 -0.12 9.76 20.49
N THR A 288 -0.89 8.88 21.12
CA THR A 288 -1.46 7.69 20.48
C THR A 288 -2.98 7.61 20.59
N ALA A 289 -3.61 6.91 19.64
CA ALA A 289 -5.02 6.55 19.64
C ALA A 289 -5.21 5.08 19.25
N THR A 290 -6.24 4.45 19.83
CA THR A 290 -6.71 3.12 19.42
C THR A 290 -8.16 3.21 18.99
N VAL A 291 -8.45 2.82 17.76
CA VAL A 291 -9.82 2.68 17.22
C VAL A 291 -10.19 1.21 17.22
N THR A 292 -11.36 0.85 17.76
CA THR A 292 -11.79 -0.55 17.89
C THR A 292 -13.24 -0.72 17.44
N THR A 293 -13.54 -1.85 16.78
CA THR A 293 -14.89 -2.29 16.43
C THR A 293 -15.04 -3.78 16.74
N ALA A 294 -16.27 -4.27 16.85
CA ALA A 294 -16.57 -5.67 17.10
C ALA A 294 -17.53 -6.28 16.07
N LEU A 295 -17.39 -7.59 15.86
CA LEU A 295 -18.17 -8.41 14.97
C LEU A 295 -18.68 -9.65 15.71
N ASP A 296 -20.00 -9.79 15.80
CA ASP A 296 -20.65 -10.98 16.32
C ASP A 296 -20.88 -12.01 15.21
N LEU A 297 -20.12 -13.11 15.22
CA LEU A 297 -20.12 -14.09 14.13
C LEU A 297 -20.56 -15.48 14.60
N ALA A 298 -21.65 -15.99 14.03
CA ALA A 298 -22.01 -17.40 14.13
C ALA A 298 -21.01 -18.28 13.35
N PRO A 299 -20.93 -19.59 13.64
CA PRO A 299 -20.06 -20.52 12.90
C PRO A 299 -20.28 -20.44 11.38
N GLY A 300 -19.18 -20.31 10.62
CA GLY A 300 -19.20 -20.21 9.16
C GLY A 300 -19.74 -18.89 8.59
N LYS A 301 -20.10 -17.91 9.44
CA LYS A 301 -20.56 -16.60 8.99
C LYS A 301 -19.42 -15.61 8.87
N SER A 302 -19.62 -14.64 7.99
CA SER A 302 -18.68 -13.56 7.70
C SER A 302 -19.34 -12.20 7.87
N ALA A 303 -18.55 -11.21 8.26
CA ALA A 303 -18.94 -9.81 8.25
C ALA A 303 -17.72 -8.93 7.95
N SER A 304 -17.97 -7.71 7.50
CA SER A 304 -16.92 -6.78 7.08
C SER A 304 -16.89 -5.54 7.96
N ARG A 305 -15.70 -4.92 8.04
CA ARG A 305 -15.50 -3.56 8.57
C ARG A 305 -14.52 -2.82 7.70
N HIS A 306 -14.77 -1.53 7.47
CA HIS A 306 -13.86 -0.67 6.74
C HIS A 306 -13.11 0.22 7.71
N PHE A 307 -11.80 0.09 7.75
CA PHE A 307 -10.93 1.07 8.36
C PHE A 307 -10.43 2.05 7.30
N PHE A 308 -10.13 3.27 7.73
CA PHE A 308 -9.55 4.31 6.89
C PHE A 308 -8.31 4.86 7.57
N ALA A 309 -7.23 4.99 6.80
CA ALA A 309 -6.08 5.79 7.15
C ALA A 309 -6.03 6.98 6.20
N ALA A 310 -6.43 8.17 6.67
CA ALA A 310 -6.51 9.39 5.86
C ALA A 310 -5.49 10.41 6.33
N TRP A 311 -4.94 11.19 5.40
CA TRP A 311 -3.94 12.21 5.69
C TRP A 311 -4.28 13.53 5.00
N HIS A 312 -3.83 14.63 5.60
CA HIS A 312 -3.93 15.95 5.01
C HIS A 312 -2.70 16.76 5.37
N PHE A 313 -1.62 16.55 4.60
CA PHE A 313 -0.35 17.29 4.67
C PHE A 313 -0.18 18.10 3.39
N PRO A 314 -0.89 19.24 3.23
CA PRO A 314 -1.05 19.85 1.91
C PRO A 314 0.21 20.57 1.44
N HIS A 315 1.15 20.91 2.32
CA HIS A 315 2.29 21.76 1.99
C HIS A 315 3.41 20.95 1.33
N ALA A 316 3.69 21.24 0.06
CA ALA A 316 4.77 20.63 -0.70
C ALA A 316 5.81 21.70 -1.05
N ASN A 317 7.09 21.41 -0.82
CA ASN A 317 8.18 22.24 -1.31
C ASN A 317 8.84 21.52 -2.50
N VAL A 318 8.51 21.96 -3.71
CA VAL A 318 9.02 21.34 -4.94
C VAL A 318 10.13 22.22 -5.50
N ASN A 319 11.34 21.66 -5.61
CA ASN A 319 12.50 22.34 -6.17
C ASN A 319 12.17 22.92 -7.57
N GLY A 320 12.46 24.21 -7.76
CA GLY A 320 12.21 24.94 -9.01
C GLY A 320 10.92 25.76 -9.03
N PHE A 321 10.03 25.61 -8.05
CA PHE A 321 8.87 26.49 -7.87
C PHE A 321 9.21 27.61 -6.87
N LYS A 322 8.85 28.85 -7.21
CA LYS A 322 9.16 30.05 -6.40
C LYS A 322 8.22 30.24 -5.19
N GLU A 323 7.02 29.67 -5.27
CA GLU A 323 6.00 29.79 -4.22
C GLU A 323 5.80 28.44 -3.51
N PRO A 324 5.44 28.43 -2.21
CA PRO A 324 5.04 27.21 -1.52
C PRO A 324 3.90 26.53 -2.28
N THR A 325 4.15 25.34 -2.81
CA THR A 325 3.14 24.58 -3.54
C THR A 325 2.25 23.80 -2.58
N LYS A 326 1.00 23.57 -2.97
CA LYS A 326 0.11 22.66 -2.24
C LYS A 326 -0.19 21.42 -3.06
N ARG A 327 -0.39 20.29 -2.39
CA ARG A 327 -0.99 19.10 -3.01
C ARG A 327 -2.40 19.43 -3.48
N TRP A 328 -2.78 18.85 -4.62
CA TRP A 328 -4.06 19.13 -5.26
C TRP A 328 -5.26 18.83 -4.34
N TYR A 329 -5.22 17.73 -3.57
CA TYR A 329 -6.28 17.41 -2.61
C TYR A 329 -6.51 18.49 -1.55
N GLY A 330 -5.51 19.33 -1.26
CA GLY A 330 -5.63 20.44 -0.31
C GLY A 330 -6.51 21.59 -0.80
N SER A 331 -7.00 21.52 -2.05
CA SER A 331 -8.06 22.39 -2.57
C SER A 331 -9.47 21.82 -2.36
N ARG A 332 -9.58 20.54 -1.98
CA ARG A 332 -10.85 19.82 -1.84
C ARG A 332 -11.26 19.61 -0.39
N TRP A 333 -10.29 19.40 0.49
CA TRP A 333 -10.53 19.17 1.92
C TRP A 333 -9.66 20.08 2.75
N ASN A 334 -10.15 20.45 3.94
CA ASN A 334 -9.43 21.30 4.87
C ASN A 334 -8.54 20.49 5.84
N ASP A 335 -8.89 19.23 6.10
CA ASP A 335 -8.22 18.31 7.01
C ASP A 335 -8.57 16.84 6.68
N SER A 336 -7.95 15.89 7.39
CA SER A 336 -8.17 14.46 7.24
C SER A 336 -9.56 13.99 7.70
N THR A 337 -10.24 14.71 8.60
CA THR A 337 -11.62 14.40 9.00
C THR A 337 -12.56 14.61 7.83
N ALA A 338 -12.47 15.75 7.14
CA ALA A 338 -13.26 16.03 5.94
C ALA A 338 -13.00 15.03 4.80
N VAL A 339 -11.77 14.49 4.70
CA VAL A 339 -11.45 13.41 3.76
C VAL A 339 -12.19 12.12 4.11
N VAL A 340 -12.15 11.70 5.40
CA VAL A 340 -12.88 10.52 5.87
C VAL A 340 -14.37 10.69 5.66
N ASP A 341 -14.93 11.86 6.00
CA ASP A 341 -16.34 12.18 5.79
C ASP A 341 -16.74 11.95 4.34
N ASP A 342 -16.13 12.67 3.41
CA ASP A 342 -16.51 12.59 2.00
C ASP A 342 -16.33 11.16 1.44
N LEU A 343 -15.26 10.48 1.85
CA LEU A 343 -15.00 9.10 1.43
C LEU A 343 -16.07 8.14 1.95
N VAL A 344 -16.46 8.23 3.23
CA VAL A 344 -17.48 7.35 3.84
C VAL A 344 -18.85 7.61 3.19
N HIS A 345 -19.22 8.87 2.97
CA HIS A 345 -20.49 9.22 2.29
C HIS A 345 -20.57 8.64 0.87
N ASN A 346 -19.42 8.52 0.19
CA ASN A 346 -19.33 8.02 -1.19
C ASN A 346 -18.85 6.56 -1.31
N LEU A 347 -18.58 5.88 -0.18
CA LEU A 347 -17.80 4.65 -0.12
C LEU A 347 -18.34 3.57 -1.06
N LYS A 348 -19.66 3.34 -1.04
CA LYS A 348 -20.30 2.32 -1.87
C LYS A 348 -19.98 2.51 -3.35
N ARG A 349 -20.18 3.73 -3.87
CA ARG A 349 -19.92 4.05 -5.28
C ARG A 349 -18.44 3.91 -5.62
N LEU A 350 -17.58 4.46 -4.75
CA LEU A 350 -16.13 4.48 -4.96
C LEU A 350 -15.55 3.05 -4.96
N GLU A 351 -15.94 2.22 -3.99
CA GLU A 351 -15.53 0.82 -3.88
C GLU A 351 -16.03 0.00 -5.07
N GLU A 352 -17.34 0.01 -5.36
CA GLU A 352 -17.93 -0.77 -6.44
C GLU A 352 -17.28 -0.45 -7.80
N THR A 353 -17.00 0.82 -8.07
CA THR A 353 -16.36 1.24 -9.33
C THR A 353 -14.89 0.83 -9.39
N THR A 354 -14.16 0.94 -8.27
CA THR A 354 -12.77 0.51 -8.16
C THR A 354 -12.64 -1.00 -8.37
N LEU A 355 -13.50 -1.78 -7.72
CA LEU A 355 -13.54 -3.25 -7.88
C LEU A 355 -13.91 -3.65 -9.29
N LYS A 356 -14.87 -2.96 -9.92
CA LYS A 356 -15.25 -3.22 -11.31
C LYS A 356 -14.07 -3.03 -12.26
N TRP A 357 -13.24 -2.00 -12.05
CA TRP A 357 -12.02 -1.79 -12.85
C TRP A 357 -10.97 -2.88 -12.63
N ARG A 358 -10.79 -3.37 -11.40
CA ARG A 358 -9.90 -4.51 -11.11
C ARG A 358 -10.34 -5.78 -11.87
N ASP A 359 -11.66 -5.99 -11.99
CA ASP A 359 -12.25 -7.23 -12.48
C ASP A 359 -12.47 -7.25 -14.02
N THR A 360 -12.31 -6.13 -14.71
CA THR A 360 -12.25 -6.07 -16.19
C THR A 360 -10.94 -6.66 -16.70
#